data_AF-A0A9N9KJE2-F1
#
_entry.id   AF-A0A9N9KJE2-F1
#
_cell.length_a   1.000
_cell.length_b   1.000
_cell.length_c   1.000
_cell.angle_alpha   90.00
_cell.angle_beta   90.00
_cell.angle_gamma   90.00
#
_symmetry.space_group_name_H-M   'P 1'
#
loop_
_entity.id
_entity.type
_entity.pdbx_description
1 polymer ?
#
loop_
_entity_poly.entity_id
_entity_poly.type
_entity_poly.pdbx_seq_one_letter_code
_entity_poly.pdbx_strand_id
1 'polypeptide(L)'
;YYGLVKSLSKSDLTPENVQMALERNFGGTDRNENPCEVYFDTVLRTFNKYQNWTYEPIPTLTLIKANLDDESARHLMVIGKSDSIVTILTYQLKEKKLDPVVILGSQFQDDQQDYSYSVLSRIMMCVESGRSLILTDLEIIYGALYDLWNQNYIVFGSKNDPKYYTRVALGAYANP
;
A
#
# COMPACT_ATOMS: atom_id res chain seq x y z
N TYR A 1 3.61 8.54 9.67
CA TYR A 1 4.90 9.11 10.11
C TYR A 1 6.09 8.22 9.75
N TYR A 2 6.24 6.99 10.26
CA TYR A 2 7.39 6.13 9.92
C TYR A 2 7.62 5.88 8.43
N GLY A 3 6.54 5.70 7.65
CA GLY A 3 6.63 5.58 6.19
C GLY A 3 7.25 6.80 5.52
N LEU A 4 6.91 8.02 5.98
CA LEU A 4 7.52 9.27 5.49
C LEU A 4 9.02 9.28 5.76
N VAL A 5 9.43 9.00 7.00
CA VAL A 5 10.85 9.02 7.39
C VAL A 5 11.66 8.03 6.55
N LYS A 6 11.11 6.83 6.31
CA LYS A 6 11.74 5.80 5.47
C LYS A 6 11.82 6.21 3.99
N SER A 7 10.80 6.91 3.46
CA SER A 7 10.84 7.45 2.11
C SER A 7 11.91 8.54 1.97
N LEU A 8 11.98 9.47 2.94
CA LEU A 8 12.95 10.57 2.95
C LEU A 8 14.39 10.09 3.13
N SER A 9 14.63 8.97 3.82
CA SER A 9 15.99 8.46 4.03
C SER A 9 16.62 7.80 2.78
N LYS A 10 15.86 7.67 1.69
CA LYS A 10 16.29 7.00 0.44
C LYS A 10 16.69 7.95 -0.68
N SER A 11 16.41 9.24 -0.53
CA SER A 11 16.58 10.25 -1.59
C SER A 11 17.14 11.54 -1.02
N ASP A 12 17.75 12.36 -1.87
CA ASP A 12 18.13 13.71 -1.48
C ASP A 12 16.89 14.52 -1.05
N LEU A 13 17.07 15.37 -0.04
CA LEU A 13 16.01 16.17 0.55
C LEU A 13 15.71 17.42 -0.28
N THR A 14 15.41 17.23 -1.57
CA THR A 14 14.90 18.28 -2.44
C THR A 14 13.40 18.49 -2.17
N PRO A 15 12.86 19.69 -2.45
CA PRO A 15 11.44 19.95 -2.24
C PRO A 15 10.53 18.98 -3.02
N GLU A 16 10.92 18.57 -4.23
CA GLU A 16 10.19 17.60 -5.06
C GLU A 16 10.12 16.23 -4.38
N ASN A 17 11.25 15.74 -3.88
CA ASN A 17 11.32 14.45 -3.18
C ASN A 17 10.56 14.49 -1.87
N VAL A 18 10.63 15.61 -1.14
CA VAL A 18 9.86 15.81 0.10
C VAL A 18 8.37 15.83 -0.21
N GLN A 19 7.91 16.54 -1.25
CA GLN A 19 6.51 16.56 -1.67
C GLN A 19 6.04 15.16 -2.08
N MET A 20 6.81 14.45 -2.92
CA MET A 20 6.52 13.06 -3.32
C MET A 20 6.39 12.14 -2.09
N ALA A 21 7.29 12.25 -1.13
CA ALA A 21 7.26 11.45 0.09
C ALA A 21 6.05 11.80 0.97
N LEU A 22 5.68 13.07 1.08
CA LEU A 22 4.50 13.53 1.80
C LEU A 22 3.21 13.01 1.14
N GLU A 23 3.03 13.24 -0.16
CA GLU A 23 1.83 12.81 -0.88
C GLU A 23 1.64 11.29 -0.86
N ARG A 24 2.73 10.51 -1.01
CA ARG A 24 2.67 9.03 -0.89
C ARG A 24 2.27 8.54 0.51
N ASN A 25 2.52 9.32 1.56
CA ASN A 25 2.33 8.87 2.95
C ASN A 25 1.12 9.50 3.65
N PHE A 26 0.63 10.65 3.17
CA PHE A 26 -0.48 11.42 3.75
C PHE A 26 -1.62 11.69 2.76
N GLY A 27 -1.56 11.14 1.54
CA GLY A 27 -2.67 11.18 0.59
C GLY A 27 -3.87 10.29 1.01
N GLY A 28 -4.93 10.34 0.21
CA GLY A 28 -6.14 9.52 0.41
C GLY A 28 -7.17 10.09 1.39
N THR A 29 -7.00 11.34 1.84
CA THR A 29 -7.99 12.05 2.65
C THR A 29 -9.10 12.65 1.77
N ASP A 30 -10.31 12.66 2.30
CA ASP A 30 -11.51 13.28 1.69
C ASP A 30 -11.53 14.82 1.76
N ARG A 31 -10.64 15.38 2.59
CA ARG A 31 -10.47 16.83 2.71
C ARG A 31 -9.89 17.36 1.40
N ASN A 32 -10.58 18.33 0.81
CA ASN A 32 -10.08 19.16 -0.32
C ASN A 32 -8.83 19.98 0.04
N GLU A 33 -8.23 19.73 1.19
CA GLU A 33 -7.04 20.39 1.71
C GLU A 33 -5.83 19.56 1.32
N ASN A 34 -4.89 20.20 0.62
CA ASN A 34 -3.61 19.59 0.33
C ASN A 34 -2.78 19.50 1.62
N PRO A 35 -2.46 18.29 2.14
CA PRO A 35 -1.70 18.14 3.37
C PRO A 35 -0.34 18.85 3.30
N CYS A 36 0.27 18.90 2.12
CA CYS A 36 1.55 19.56 1.89
C CYS A 36 1.47 21.07 2.17
N GLU A 37 0.43 21.74 1.70
CA GLU A 37 0.21 23.18 1.94
C GLU A 37 -0.23 23.46 3.37
N VAL A 38 -1.17 22.68 3.90
CA VAL A 38 -1.81 22.98 5.19
C VAL A 38 -0.91 22.63 6.38
N TYR A 39 -0.20 21.50 6.30
CA TYR A 39 0.55 20.97 7.45
C TYR A 39 2.06 20.96 7.25
N PHE A 40 2.55 21.03 6.01
CA PHE A 40 3.97 20.81 5.72
C PHE A 40 4.65 21.95 4.93
N ASP A 41 4.02 23.11 4.72
CA ASP A 41 4.63 24.26 4.02
C ASP A 41 5.96 24.67 4.66
N THR A 42 6.00 24.74 5.99
CA THR A 42 7.24 25.07 6.73
C THR A 42 8.34 24.03 6.50
N VAL A 43 7.98 22.75 6.41
CA VAL A 43 8.93 21.66 6.15
C VAL A 43 9.50 21.79 4.74
N LEU A 44 8.64 21.99 3.73
CA LEU A 44 9.04 22.18 2.34
C LEU A 44 9.94 23.41 2.17
N ARG A 45 9.59 24.55 2.79
CA ARG A 45 10.43 25.76 2.80
C ARG A 45 11.78 25.51 3.45
N THR A 46 11.82 24.79 4.57
CA THR A 46 13.08 24.49 5.28
C THR A 46 14.03 23.69 4.38
N PHE A 47 13.52 22.66 3.70
CA PHE A 47 14.32 21.88 2.75
C PHE A 47 14.65 22.64 1.47
N ASN A 48 13.85 23.65 1.11
CA ASN A 48 14.13 24.58 0.02
C ASN A 48 14.97 25.80 0.42
N LYS A 49 15.68 25.77 1.56
CA LYS A 49 16.49 26.92 2.06
C LYS A 49 15.70 28.24 2.14
N TYR A 50 14.42 28.14 2.49
CA TYR A 50 13.44 29.23 2.56
C TYR A 50 13.20 29.97 1.24
N GLN A 51 13.62 29.41 0.10
CA GLN A 51 13.22 29.91 -1.20
C GLN A 51 11.74 29.60 -1.44
N ASN A 52 11.10 30.41 -2.29
CA ASN A 52 9.71 30.17 -2.68
C ASN A 52 9.60 28.79 -3.34
N TRP A 53 8.72 27.97 -2.79
CA TRP A 53 8.30 26.69 -3.38
C TRP A 53 6.86 26.83 -3.81
N THR A 54 6.55 26.39 -5.03
CA THR A 54 5.18 26.33 -5.52
C THR A 54 4.78 24.86 -5.54
N TYR A 55 3.70 24.54 -4.84
CA TYR A 55 3.13 23.21 -4.89
C TYR A 55 2.61 22.92 -6.30
N GLU A 56 3.07 21.82 -6.89
CA GLU A 56 2.55 21.30 -8.15
C GLU A 56 1.91 19.93 -7.91
N PRO A 57 0.59 19.76 -8.11
CA PRO A 57 -0.08 18.49 -7.82
C PRO A 57 0.53 17.31 -8.58
N ILE A 58 0.90 16.25 -7.86
CA ILE A 58 1.41 15.03 -8.49
C ILE A 58 0.24 14.17 -8.95
N PRO A 59 0.18 13.73 -10.23
CA PRO A 59 -0.87 12.84 -10.67
C PRO A 59 -0.92 11.56 -9.85
N THR A 60 -2.13 11.12 -9.45
CA THR A 60 -2.31 9.88 -8.65
C THR A 60 -1.67 8.66 -9.29
N LEU A 61 -1.67 8.57 -10.63
CA LEU A 61 -1.02 7.49 -11.35
C LEU A 61 0.50 7.47 -11.13
N THR A 62 1.13 8.64 -11.03
CA THR A 62 2.55 8.78 -10.71
C THR A 62 2.83 8.32 -9.28
N LEU A 63 1.97 8.66 -8.32
CA LEU A 63 2.08 8.20 -6.93
C LEU A 63 1.93 6.67 -6.81
N ILE A 64 1.00 6.07 -7.57
CA ILE A 64 0.82 4.61 -7.65
C ILE A 64 2.07 3.95 -8.21
N LYS A 65 2.59 4.43 -9.35
CA LYS A 65 3.82 3.91 -9.97
C LYS A 65 5.01 3.99 -9.01
N ALA A 66 5.21 5.14 -8.39
CA ALA A 66 6.29 5.35 -7.41
C ALA A 66 6.17 4.44 -6.18
N ASN A 67 4.96 4.05 -5.79
CA ASN A 67 4.77 3.06 -4.73
C ASN A 67 5.12 1.64 -5.21
N LEU A 68 4.65 1.24 -6.40
CA LEU A 68 4.97 -0.07 -7.00
C LEU A 68 6.47 -0.27 -7.28
N ASP A 69 7.23 0.81 -7.48
CA ASP A 69 8.68 0.79 -7.67
C ASP A 69 9.50 0.79 -6.37
N ASP A 70 8.86 0.98 -5.22
CA ASP A 70 9.52 1.04 -3.92
C ASP A 70 9.26 -0.25 -3.13
N GLU A 71 10.22 -1.18 -3.19
CA GLU A 71 10.18 -2.47 -2.48
C GLU A 71 9.96 -2.35 -0.96
N SER A 72 10.17 -1.16 -0.40
CA SER A 72 10.04 -0.91 1.02
C SER A 72 8.74 -0.20 1.40
N ALA A 73 7.93 0.15 0.40
CA ALA A 73 6.65 0.80 0.59
C ALA A 73 5.67 -0.11 1.33
N ARG A 74 4.67 0.53 1.95
CA ARG A 74 3.49 -0.18 2.43
C ARG A 74 2.65 -0.60 1.24
N HIS A 75 1.86 -1.65 1.43
CA HIS A 75 0.83 -2.07 0.48
C HIS A 75 -0.06 -0.88 0.06
N LEU A 76 -0.48 -0.87 -1.20
CA LEU A 76 -1.31 0.19 -1.75
C LEU A 76 -2.78 0.01 -1.36
N MET A 77 -3.38 1.10 -0.88
CA MET A 77 -4.82 1.25 -0.78
C MET A 77 -5.25 2.35 -1.76
N VAL A 78 -6.03 1.99 -2.78
CA VAL A 78 -6.55 2.95 -3.76
C VAL A 78 -8.04 3.15 -3.51
N ILE A 79 -8.42 4.39 -3.23
CA ILE A 79 -9.79 4.78 -2.94
C ILE A 79 -10.34 5.52 -4.15
N GLY A 80 -11.51 5.13 -4.62
CA GLY A 80 -12.22 5.88 -5.64
C GLY A 80 -13.65 5.37 -5.83
N LYS A 81 -14.42 6.09 -6.63
CA LYS A 81 -15.87 5.89 -6.78
C LYS A 81 -16.26 4.99 -7.95
N SER A 82 -15.30 4.33 -8.59
CA SER A 82 -15.52 3.62 -9.85
C SER A 82 -14.83 2.26 -9.85
N ASP A 83 -15.50 1.27 -10.41
CA ASP A 83 -14.98 -0.09 -10.64
C ASP A 83 -13.78 -0.12 -11.61
N SER A 84 -13.52 1.00 -12.32
CA SER A 84 -12.36 1.14 -13.22
C SER A 84 -11.01 1.07 -12.50
N ILE A 85 -10.97 1.23 -11.18
CA ILE A 85 -9.73 1.18 -10.38
C ILE A 85 -9.02 -0.17 -10.54
N VAL A 86 -9.78 -1.27 -10.51
CA VAL A 86 -9.22 -2.62 -10.69
C VAL A 86 -8.56 -2.75 -12.05
N THR A 87 -9.20 -2.23 -13.10
CA THR A 87 -8.66 -2.22 -14.48
C THR A 87 -7.38 -1.39 -14.57
N ILE A 88 -7.37 -0.19 -13.98
CA ILE A 88 -6.20 0.70 -13.97
C ILE A 88 -5.03 0.01 -13.26
N LEU A 89 -5.25 -0.54 -12.06
CA LEU A 89 -4.22 -1.25 -11.30
C LEU A 89 -3.71 -2.49 -12.03
N THR A 90 -4.61 -3.25 -12.66
CA THR A 90 -4.25 -4.41 -13.46
C THR A 90 -3.34 -4.00 -14.62
N TYR A 91 -3.67 -2.92 -15.32
CA TYR A 91 -2.85 -2.39 -16.40
C TYR A 91 -1.48 -1.94 -15.90
N GLN A 92 -1.41 -1.20 -14.79
CA GLN A 92 -0.15 -0.74 -14.20
C GLN A 92 0.79 -1.88 -13.79
N LEU A 93 0.25 -2.95 -13.21
CA LEU A 93 1.04 -4.13 -12.86
C LEU A 93 1.50 -4.89 -14.11
N LYS A 94 0.64 -5.00 -15.13
CA LYS A 94 1.01 -5.63 -16.41
C LYS A 94 2.08 -4.86 -17.19
N GLU A 95 2.07 -3.52 -17.15
CA GLU A 95 3.15 -2.69 -17.71
C GLU A 95 4.51 -3.03 -17.08
N LYS A 96 4.52 -3.46 -15.81
CA LYS A 96 5.70 -3.94 -15.09
C LYS A 96 6.00 -5.42 -15.31
N LYS A 97 5.33 -6.07 -16.27
CA LYS A 97 5.45 -7.53 -16.56
C LYS A 97 5.06 -8.41 -15.38
N LEU A 98 4.20 -7.91 -14.49
CA LEU A 98 3.58 -8.68 -13.42
C LEU A 98 2.23 -9.22 -13.91
N ASP A 99 1.85 -10.39 -13.39
CA ASP A 99 0.54 -11.00 -13.68
C ASP A 99 -0.32 -11.03 -12.40
N PRO A 100 -1.01 -9.92 -12.08
CA PRO A 100 -1.72 -9.81 -10.82
C PRO A 100 -2.92 -10.75 -10.74
N VAL A 101 -3.15 -11.32 -9.56
CA VAL A 101 -4.40 -12.02 -9.26
C VAL A 101 -5.40 -11.04 -8.68
N VAL A 102 -6.52 -10.89 -9.37
CA VAL A 102 -7.67 -10.15 -8.85
C VAL A 102 -8.53 -11.11 -8.01
N ILE A 103 -8.80 -10.73 -6.77
CA ILE A 103 -9.72 -11.42 -5.87
C ILE A 103 -10.79 -10.42 -5.45
N LEU A 104 -12.03 -10.71 -5.84
CA LEU A 104 -13.22 -9.96 -5.47
C LEU A 104 -13.87 -10.69 -4.29
N GLY A 105 -14.34 -9.97 -3.28
CA GLY A 105 -15.13 -10.58 -2.20
C GLY A 105 -16.56 -10.91 -2.62
N SER A 106 -17.12 -11.98 -2.03
CA SER A 106 -18.52 -12.33 -2.23
C SER A 106 -19.40 -11.28 -1.56
N GLN A 107 -20.39 -10.80 -2.30
CA GLN A 107 -21.42 -9.88 -1.80
C GLN A 107 -22.60 -10.62 -1.17
N PHE A 108 -22.60 -11.95 -1.18
CA PHE A 108 -23.70 -12.78 -0.69
C PHE A 108 -23.46 -13.23 0.76
N GLN A 109 -24.43 -12.99 1.63
CA GLN A 109 -24.33 -13.26 3.06
C GLN A 109 -24.29 -14.76 3.40
N ASP A 110 -24.84 -15.61 2.54
CA ASP A 110 -25.00 -17.05 2.80
C ASP A 110 -23.73 -17.88 2.59
N ASP A 111 -22.70 -17.32 1.94
CA ASP A 111 -21.47 -18.06 1.58
C ASP A 111 -20.29 -17.80 2.54
N GLN A 112 -20.46 -16.97 3.57
CA GLN A 112 -19.34 -16.23 4.19
C GLN A 112 -18.23 -17.08 4.82
N GLN A 113 -18.51 -18.22 5.46
CA GLN A 113 -17.48 -18.97 6.19
C GLN A 113 -16.56 -19.79 5.27
N ASP A 114 -17.11 -20.69 4.46
CA ASP A 114 -16.32 -21.50 3.52
C ASP A 114 -15.63 -20.62 2.47
N TYR A 115 -16.31 -19.54 2.07
CA TYR A 115 -15.75 -18.53 1.17
C TYR A 115 -14.50 -17.85 1.76
N SER A 116 -14.55 -17.43 3.02
CA SER A 116 -13.41 -16.74 3.68
C SER A 116 -12.16 -17.61 3.71
N TYR A 117 -12.28 -18.89 4.03
CA TYR A 117 -11.14 -19.83 4.02
C TYR A 117 -10.54 -20.00 2.62
N SER A 118 -11.39 -20.20 1.62
CA SER A 118 -10.94 -20.37 0.23
C SER A 118 -10.18 -19.13 -0.29
N VAL A 119 -10.69 -17.95 0.04
CA VAL A 119 -10.06 -16.67 -0.32
C VAL A 119 -8.74 -16.49 0.42
N LEU A 120 -8.71 -16.71 1.73
CA LEU A 120 -7.48 -16.63 2.52
C LEU A 120 -6.41 -17.57 2.00
N SER A 121 -6.76 -18.82 1.68
CA SER A 121 -5.83 -19.78 1.09
C SER A 121 -5.26 -19.28 -0.24
N ARG A 122 -6.11 -18.70 -1.10
CA ARG A 122 -5.68 -18.16 -2.40
C ARG A 122 -4.74 -16.96 -2.24
N ILE A 123 -5.01 -16.08 -1.27
CA ILE A 123 -4.11 -14.98 -0.91
C ILE A 123 -2.76 -15.52 -0.44
N MET A 124 -2.75 -16.49 0.47
CA MET A 124 -1.53 -17.08 1.01
C MET A 124 -0.65 -17.72 -0.07
N MET A 125 -1.24 -18.47 -1.00
CA MET A 125 -0.48 -19.03 -2.13
C MET A 125 0.15 -17.94 -3.01
N CYS A 126 -0.52 -16.80 -3.21
CA CYS A 126 0.02 -15.69 -3.98
C CYS A 126 1.16 -15.00 -3.22
N VAL A 127 1.00 -14.78 -1.91
CA VAL A 127 2.06 -14.22 -1.05
C VAL A 127 3.30 -15.10 -1.06
N GLU A 128 3.14 -16.42 -0.90
CA GLU A 128 4.23 -17.39 -0.89
C GLU A 128 4.98 -17.44 -2.23
N SER A 129 4.25 -17.36 -3.35
CA SER A 129 4.83 -17.37 -4.69
C SER A 129 5.33 -16.00 -5.17
N GLY A 130 5.18 -14.95 -4.36
CA GLY A 130 5.55 -13.57 -4.73
C GLY A 130 4.67 -12.96 -5.82
N ARG A 131 3.46 -13.48 -6.02
CA ARG A 131 2.52 -13.01 -7.05
C ARG A 131 1.71 -11.81 -6.54
N SER A 132 1.68 -10.73 -7.33
CA SER A 132 0.93 -9.52 -7.00
C SER A 132 -0.57 -9.79 -6.87
N LEU A 133 -1.21 -9.13 -5.89
CA LEU A 133 -2.64 -9.25 -5.61
C LEU A 133 -3.34 -7.91 -5.78
N ILE A 134 -4.54 -7.93 -6.35
CA ILE A 134 -5.51 -6.85 -6.27
C ILE A 134 -6.72 -7.39 -5.52
N LEU A 135 -7.02 -6.79 -4.37
CA LEU A 135 -8.08 -7.21 -3.47
C LEU A 135 -9.16 -6.12 -3.42
N THR A 136 -10.43 -6.51 -3.55
CA THR A 136 -11.57 -5.61 -3.34
C THR A 136 -12.72 -6.34 -2.67
N ASP A 137 -13.46 -5.61 -1.85
CA ASP A 137 -14.66 -6.08 -1.14
C ASP A 137 -14.42 -7.25 -0.17
N LEU A 138 -13.25 -7.28 0.47
CA LEU A 138 -12.80 -8.37 1.34
C LEU A 138 -12.82 -8.00 2.84
N GLU A 139 -13.87 -7.29 3.27
CA GLU A 139 -13.96 -6.78 4.65
C GLU A 139 -13.84 -7.87 5.71
N ILE A 140 -14.48 -9.01 5.46
CA ILE A 140 -14.57 -10.15 6.38
C ILE A 140 -13.21 -10.80 6.69
N ILE A 141 -12.20 -10.61 5.83
CA ILE A 141 -10.87 -11.24 6.00
C ILE A 141 -9.79 -10.24 6.46
N TYR A 142 -10.09 -8.94 6.62
CA TYR A 142 -9.06 -7.97 6.99
C TYR A 142 -8.43 -8.29 8.35
N GLY A 143 -9.23 -8.72 9.33
CA GLY A 143 -8.73 -9.14 10.64
C GLY A 143 -7.73 -10.30 10.54
N ALA A 144 -8.01 -11.26 9.66
CA ALA A 144 -7.16 -12.43 9.44
C ALA A 144 -5.77 -12.07 8.88
N LEU A 145 -5.69 -10.99 8.09
CA LEU A 145 -4.48 -10.56 7.39
C LEU A 145 -3.74 -9.40 8.08
N TYR A 146 -4.11 -9.06 9.31
CA TYR A 146 -3.58 -7.88 10.02
C TYR A 146 -2.04 -7.82 10.06
N ASP A 147 -1.38 -8.92 10.45
CA ASP A 147 0.08 -8.98 10.52
C ASP A 147 0.73 -8.87 9.12
N LEU A 148 0.09 -9.45 8.09
CA LEU A 148 0.54 -9.33 6.70
C LEU A 148 0.48 -7.88 6.21
N TRP A 149 -0.62 -7.17 6.51
CA TRP A 149 -0.81 -5.78 6.10
C TRP A 149 0.14 -4.82 6.80
N ASN A 150 0.41 -5.08 8.08
CA ASN A 150 1.36 -4.28 8.86
C ASN A 150 2.83 -4.62 8.58
N GLN A 151 3.09 -5.56 7.66
CA GLN A 151 4.45 -6.04 7.35
C GLN A 151 5.18 -6.55 8.61
N ASN A 152 4.43 -7.18 9.52
CA ASN A 152 4.95 -7.72 10.77
C ASN A 152 5.57 -9.10 10.53
N TYR A 153 6.78 -9.11 9.98
CA TYR A 153 7.48 -10.33 9.60
C TYR A 153 8.49 -10.79 10.65
N ILE A 154 8.45 -12.09 10.95
CA ILE A 154 9.52 -12.79 11.65
C ILE A 154 10.54 -13.25 10.62
N VAL A 155 11.81 -12.91 10.82
CA VAL A 155 12.90 -13.27 9.91
C VAL A 155 13.65 -14.47 10.48
N PHE A 156 13.75 -15.52 9.68
CA PHE A 156 14.60 -16.69 9.97
C PHE A 156 15.66 -16.86 8.87
N GLY A 157 16.76 -17.53 9.19
CA GLY A 157 17.84 -17.79 8.24
C GLY A 157 19.04 -16.86 8.42
N SER A 158 19.89 -16.79 7.40
CA SER A 158 21.11 -15.99 7.44
C SER A 158 20.88 -14.59 6.88
N LYS A 159 21.78 -13.65 7.15
CA LYS A 159 21.73 -12.30 6.57
C LYS A 159 21.69 -12.30 5.04
N ASN A 160 22.28 -13.32 4.40
CA ASN A 160 22.37 -13.44 2.94
C ASN A 160 21.22 -14.25 2.33
N ASP A 161 20.42 -14.93 3.15
CA ASP A 161 19.26 -15.72 2.73
C ASP A 161 18.16 -15.65 3.82
N PRO A 162 17.53 -14.48 4.00
CA PRO A 162 16.47 -14.31 4.97
C PRO A 162 15.16 -14.89 4.43
N LYS A 163 14.46 -15.64 5.28
CA LYS A 163 13.08 -16.09 5.07
C LYS A 163 12.15 -15.30 5.98
N TYR A 164 11.10 -14.74 5.38
CA TYR A 164 10.12 -13.90 6.07
C TYR A 164 8.84 -14.70 6.32
N TYR A 165 8.35 -14.67 7.56
CA TYR A 165 7.12 -15.33 7.96
C TYR A 165 6.18 -14.31 8.60
N THR A 166 4.90 -14.35 8.25
CA THR A 166 3.85 -13.58 8.93
C THR A 166 2.84 -14.53 9.53
N ARG A 167 2.16 -14.09 10.58
CA ARG A 167 0.99 -14.80 11.07
C ARG A 167 -0.21 -14.45 10.21
N VAL A 168 -1.10 -15.42 10.03
CA VAL A 168 -2.43 -15.22 9.46
C VAL A 168 -3.41 -15.96 10.35
N ALA A 169 -4.42 -15.22 10.78
CA ALA A 169 -5.45 -15.68 11.69
C ALA A 169 -6.52 -16.45 10.91
N LEU A 170 -6.79 -17.71 11.29
CA LEU A 170 -7.85 -18.53 10.71
C LEU A 170 -8.98 -18.66 11.74
N GLY A 171 -10.03 -17.84 11.61
CA GLY A 171 -11.25 -17.90 12.43
C GLY A 171 -11.55 -16.64 13.27
N ALA A 172 -12.77 -16.57 13.81
CA ALA A 172 -13.33 -15.43 14.55
C ALA A 172 -12.65 -15.07 15.89
N TYR A 173 -11.58 -15.78 16.26
CA TYR A 173 -10.93 -15.69 17.58
C TYR A 173 -9.41 -15.74 17.49
N ALA A 174 -8.85 -15.05 16.51
CA ALA A 174 -7.40 -14.92 16.41
C ALA A 174 -7.00 -13.43 16.43
N ASN A 175 -7.40 -12.76 17.50
CA ASN A 175 -6.63 -11.68 18.13
C ASN A 175 -6.77 -11.85 19.65
N PRO A 176 -5.66 -11.94 20.41
CA PRO A 176 -5.69 -11.82 21.87
C PRO A 176 -5.99 -10.38 22.31
#